data_AF-A0A2S6AM93-F1
#
_entry.id   AF-A0A2S6AM93-F1
#
_cell.length_a   1.000
_cell.length_b   1.000
_cell.length_c   1.000
_cell.angle_alpha   90.00
_cell.angle_beta   90.00
_cell.angle_gamma   90.00
#
_symmetry.space_group_name_H-M   'P 1'
#
loop_
_entity.id
_entity.type
_entity.pdbx_description
1 polymer ?
#
loop_
_entity_poly.entity_id
_entity_poly.type
_entity_poly.pdbx_seq_one_letter_code
_entity_poly.pdbx_strand_id
1 'polypeptide(L)'
;MLPPVVDPDAIPPVDRRARLWLELSRAYGQQKDWLGTLGALKTATEVSEESMRCHPLSRNLATELVDRGGKIVEREARSLANRLGVTA
;
A
#
# COMPACT_ATOMS: atom_id res chain seq x y z
N MET A 1 31.99 19.91 17.07
CA MET A 1 30.86 20.22 16.18
C MET A 1 29.89 19.05 16.29
N LEU A 2 28.81 19.18 17.06
CA LEU A 2 27.76 18.16 17.16
C LEU A 2 26.89 18.24 15.89
N PRO A 3 26.43 17.11 15.32
CA PRO A 3 25.53 17.13 14.17
C PRO A 3 24.22 17.84 14.54
N PRO A 4 23.54 18.50 13.58
CA PRO A 4 22.25 19.11 13.87
C PRO A 4 21.30 18.03 14.40
N VAL A 5 20.67 18.32 15.54
CA VAL A 5 19.59 17.52 16.10
C VAL A 5 18.51 17.45 15.02
N VAL A 6 18.38 16.28 14.39
CA VAL A 6 17.22 15.99 13.55
C VAL A 6 16.09 15.75 14.52
N ASP A 7 15.05 16.58 14.45
CA ASP A 7 13.81 16.36 15.20
C ASP A 7 13.15 15.08 14.65
N PRO A 8 13.14 13.96 15.42
CA PRO A 8 12.54 12.71 14.96
C PRO A 8 11.01 12.81 14.82
N ASP A 9 10.37 13.81 15.44
CA ASP A 9 8.93 14.03 15.38
C ASP A 9 8.51 14.88 14.16
N ALA A 10 9.45 15.59 13.51
CA ALA A 10 9.21 16.38 12.30
C ALA A 10 9.01 15.51 11.03
N ILE A 11 9.43 14.24 11.07
CA ILE A 11 9.19 13.26 10.02
C ILE A 11 8.00 12.40 10.45
N PRO A 12 6.87 12.38 9.73
CA PRO A 12 5.82 11.41 10.03
C PRO A 12 6.45 10.02 10.08
N PRO A 13 6.27 9.25 11.18
CA PRO A 13 6.80 7.90 11.27
C PRO A 13 6.41 7.17 9.99
N VAL A 14 7.35 6.44 9.38
CA VAL A 14 7.17 5.76 8.10
C VAL A 14 5.82 5.01 8.04
N ASP A 15 5.42 4.41 9.16
CA ASP A 15 4.12 3.75 9.36
C ASP A 15 2.90 4.66 9.21
N ARG A 16 2.95 5.88 9.73
CA ARG A 16 1.84 6.85 9.60
C ARG A 16 1.65 7.23 8.13
N ARG A 17 2.74 7.43 7.39
CA ARG A 17 2.67 7.73 5.95
C ARG A 17 2.17 6.51 5.16
N ALA A 18 2.64 5.31 5.46
CA ALA A 18 2.17 4.08 4.82
C ALA A 18 0.66 3.87 5.06
N ARG A 19 0.19 4.08 6.31
CA ARG A 19 -1.23 3.99 6.66
C ARG A 19 -2.10 5.01 5.93
N LEU A 20 -1.62 6.24 5.76
CA LEU A 20 -2.35 7.25 5.00
C LEU A 20 -2.60 6.80 3.54
N TRP A 21 -1.56 6.27 2.88
CA TRP A 21 -1.70 5.72 1.53
C TRP A 21 -2.59 4.47 1.49
N LEU A 22 -2.56 3.62 2.52
CA LEU A 22 -3.43 2.46 2.62
C LEU A 22 -4.91 2.86 2.74
N GLU A 23 -5.24 3.86 3.57
CA GLU A 23 -6.61 4.37 3.65
C GLU A 23 -7.06 5.03 2.34
N LEU A 24 -6.16 5.74 1.65
CA LEU A 24 -6.48 6.27 0.33
C LEU A 24 -6.75 5.15 -0.69
N SER A 25 -5.96 4.07 -0.66
CA SER A 25 -6.20 2.88 -1.49
C SER A 25 -7.57 2.27 -1.21
N ARG A 26 -7.94 2.13 0.07
CA ARG A 26 -9.26 1.67 0.48
C ARG A 26 -10.38 2.58 -0.05
N ALA A 27 -10.20 3.90 0.01
CA ALA A 27 -11.19 4.86 -0.49
C ALA A 27 -11.39 4.75 -2.01
N TYR A 28 -10.33 4.53 -2.78
CA TYR A 28 -10.45 4.22 -4.21
C TYR A 28 -11.15 2.88 -4.46
N GLY A 29 -10.83 1.85 -3.67
CA GLY A 29 -11.43 0.51 -3.80
C GLY A 29 -12.94 0.52 -3.55
N GLN A 30 -13.38 1.30 -2.57
CA GLN A 30 -14.82 1.52 -2.29
C GLN A 30 -15.56 2.17 -3.48
N GLN A 31 -14.86 3.00 -4.25
CA GLN A 31 -15.38 3.64 -5.47
C GLN A 31 -15.19 2.76 -6.71
N LYS A 32 -14.62 1.55 -6.57
CA LYS A 32 -14.24 0.64 -7.65
C LYS A 32 -13.25 1.25 -8.66
N ASP A 33 -12.52 2.27 -8.23
CA ASP A 33 -11.39 2.80 -8.99
C ASP A 33 -10.18 1.91 -8.73
N TRP A 34 -10.06 0.84 -9.52
CA TRP A 34 -9.01 -0.16 -9.33
C TRP A 34 -7.62 0.36 -9.69
N LEU A 35 -7.52 1.33 -10.60
CA LEU A 35 -6.23 1.94 -10.94
C LEU A 35 -5.74 2.82 -9.78
N GLY A 36 -6.62 3.65 -9.21
CA GLY A 36 -6.33 4.43 -8.01
C GLY A 36 -6.01 3.54 -6.80
N THR A 37 -6.76 2.45 -6.62
CA THR A 37 -6.53 1.46 -5.56
C THR A 37 -5.13 0.87 -5.66
N LEU A 38 -4.74 0.38 -6.85
CA LEU A 38 -3.42 -0.19 -7.11
C LEU A 38 -2.32 0.83 -6.90
N GLY A 39 -2.46 2.05 -7.45
CA GLY A 39 -1.47 3.11 -7.32
C GLY A 39 -1.18 3.44 -5.87
N ALA A 40 -2.23 3.71 -5.09
CA ALA A 40 -2.10 4.04 -3.67
C ALA A 40 -1.53 2.86 -2.84
N LEU A 41 -1.92 1.62 -3.14
CA LEU A 41 -1.41 0.45 -2.42
C LEU A 41 0.08 0.19 -2.74
N LYS A 42 0.51 0.41 -3.98
CA LYS A 42 1.92 0.36 -4.37
C LYS A 42 2.72 1.39 -3.59
N THR A 43 2.24 2.64 -3.54
CA THR A 43 2.91 3.70 -2.76
C THR A 43 2.96 3.36 -1.27
N ALA A 44 1.88 2.83 -0.68
CA ALA A 44 1.90 2.37 0.71
C ALA A 44 2.96 1.28 0.95
N THR A 45 3.10 0.33 0.01
CA THR A 45 4.06 -0.77 0.07
C THR A 45 5.50 -0.30 -0.17
N GLU A 46 5.72 0.70 -1.01
CA GLU A 46 7.03 1.35 -1.20
C GLU A 46 7.46 2.14 0.04
N VAL A 47 6.52 2.74 0.76
CA VAL A 47 6.80 3.42 2.03
C VAL A 47 7.17 2.42 3.12
N SER A 48 6.41 1.33 3.28
CA SER A 48 6.76 0.23 4.18
C SER A 48 6.13 -1.10 3.75
N GLU A 49 6.92 -1.98 3.16
CA GLU A 49 6.47 -3.31 2.74
C GLU A 49 6.17 -4.21 3.93
N GLU A 50 6.97 -4.15 4.99
CA GLU A 50 6.76 -4.94 6.22
C GLU A 50 5.42 -4.59 6.86
N SER A 51 5.13 -3.30 7.02
CA SER A 51 3.87 -2.85 7.60
C SER A 51 2.68 -3.29 6.74
N MET A 52 2.79 -3.27 5.41
CA MET A 52 1.73 -3.74 4.51
C MET A 52 1.56 -5.27 4.55
N ARG A 53 2.64 -6.04 4.58
CA ARG A 53 2.60 -7.51 4.73
C ARG A 53 1.87 -7.96 5.99
N CYS A 54 2.05 -7.23 7.08
CA CYS A 54 1.45 -7.50 8.38
C CYS A 54 0.03 -6.93 8.51
N HIS A 55 -0.43 -6.07 7.60
CA HIS A 55 -1.71 -5.39 7.71
C HIS A 55 -2.84 -6.12 6.93
N PRO A 56 -3.90 -6.62 7.60
CA PRO A 56 -4.96 -7.39 6.93
C PRO A 56 -5.66 -6.64 5.79
N LEU A 57 -5.95 -5.35 5.97
CA LEU A 57 -6.56 -4.52 4.93
C LEU A 57 -5.73 -4.47 3.63
N SER A 58 -4.41 -4.37 3.73
CA SER A 58 -3.51 -4.30 2.57
C SER A 58 -3.58 -5.60 1.75
N ARG A 59 -3.53 -6.74 2.45
CA ARG A 59 -3.66 -8.08 1.85
C ARG A 59 -5.04 -8.28 1.19
N ASN A 60 -6.10 -7.82 1.84
CA ASN A 60 -7.46 -7.90 1.29
C ASN A 60 -7.58 -7.06 0.01
N LEU A 61 -7.10 -5.81 0.00
CA LEU A 61 -7.11 -4.96 -1.19
C LEU A 61 -6.27 -5.55 -2.33
N ALA A 62 -5.13 -6.17 -2.02
CA ALA A 62 -4.32 -6.87 -3.02
C ALA A 62 -5.07 -8.06 -3.65
N THR A 63 -5.83 -8.81 -2.84
CA THR A 63 -6.69 -9.89 -3.33
C THR A 63 -7.81 -9.33 -4.22
N GLU A 64 -8.50 -8.27 -3.77
CA GLU A 64 -9.56 -7.62 -4.55
C GLU A 64 -9.04 -7.07 -5.89
N LEU A 65 -7.82 -6.53 -5.92
CA LEU A 65 -7.19 -6.06 -7.15
C LEU A 65 -6.93 -7.20 -8.14
N VAL A 66 -6.53 -8.38 -7.67
CA VAL A 66 -6.34 -9.57 -8.51
C VAL A 66 -7.69 -10.06 -9.04
N ASP A 67 -8.70 -10.15 -8.17
CA ASP A 67 -10.00 -10.74 -8.51
C ASP A 67 -10.89 -9.82 -9.34
N ARG A 68 -10.81 -8.50 -9.11
CA ARG A 68 -11.80 -7.52 -9.61
C ARG A 68 -11.20 -6.38 -10.42
N GLY A 69 -9.89 -6.19 -10.36
CA GLY A 69 -9.22 -5.04 -10.97
C GLY A 69 -9.28 -5.01 -12.50
N GLY A 70 -9.40 -6.18 -13.12
CA GLY A 70 -9.45 -6.34 -14.57
C GLY A 70 -8.07 -6.28 -15.24
N LYS A 71 -8.06 -6.49 -16.57
CA LYS A 71 -6.83 -6.76 -17.35
C LYS A 71 -5.77 -5.66 -17.28
N ILE A 72 -6.16 -4.41 -17.06
CA ILE A 72 -5.23 -3.27 -17.01
C ILE A 72 -4.30 -3.37 -15.80
N VAL A 73 -4.83 -3.77 -14.64
CA VAL A 73 -4.07 -3.82 -13.39
C VAL A 73 -3.58 -5.21 -13.03
N GLU A 74 -4.11 -6.26 -13.67
CA GLU A 74 -3.90 -7.68 -13.35
C GLU A 74 -2.43 -8.05 -13.09
N ARG A 75 -1.52 -7.73 -14.01
CA ARG A 75 -0.10 -8.08 -13.88
C ARG A 75 0.53 -7.48 -12.63
N GLU A 76 0.24 -6.21 -12.37
CA GLU A 76 0.81 -5.48 -11.25
C GLU A 76 0.13 -5.84 -9.93
N ALA A 77 -1.17 -6.08 -9.96
CA ALA A 77 -1.95 -6.59 -8.83
C ALA A 77 -1.38 -7.93 -8.35
N ARG A 78 -1.12 -8.88 -9.26
CA ARG A 78 -0.54 -10.19 -8.92
C ARG A 78 0.88 -10.07 -8.37
N SER A 79 1.70 -9.19 -8.95
CA SER A 79 3.05 -8.89 -8.43
C SER A 79 2.99 -8.31 -7.02
N LEU A 80 2.06 -7.39 -6.77
CA LEU A 80 1.85 -6.77 -5.46
C LEU A 80 1.31 -7.79 -4.44
N ALA A 81 0.35 -8.62 -4.82
CA ALA A 81 -0.17 -9.70 -4.00
C ALA A 81 0.95 -10.64 -3.53
N ASN A 82 1.84 -11.06 -4.45
CA ASN A 82 3.01 -11.87 -4.12
C ASN A 82 3.94 -11.17 -3.14
N ARG A 83 4.26 -9.89 -3.36
CA ARG A 83 5.07 -9.10 -2.43
C ARG A 83 4.44 -9.04 -1.03
N LEU A 84 3.12 -8.94 -0.95
CA LEU A 84 2.37 -8.87 0.30
C LEU A 84 2.09 -10.24 0.94
N GLY A 85 2.61 -11.33 0.37
CA GLY A 85 2.41 -12.69 0.88
C GLY A 85 0.96 -13.18 0.74
N VAL A 86 0.24 -12.67 -0.25
CA VAL A 86 -1.04 -13.17 -0.71
C VAL A 86 -0.77 -14.11 -1.88
N THR A 87 -0.98 -15.40 -1.65
CA THR A 87 -0.94 -16.40 -2.73
C THR A 87 -2.26 -16.31 -3.50
N ALA A 88 -2.22 -15.61 -4.63
CA ALA A 88 -3.33 -15.49 -5.57
C ALA A 88 -2.94 -16.07 -6.92
#